data_AF-G1P0H4-F1
#
_entry.id   AF-G1P0H4-F1
#
_cell.length_a   1.000
_cell.length_b   1.000
_cell.length_c   1.000
_cell.angle_alpha   90.00
_cell.angle_beta   90.00
_cell.angle_gamma   90.00
#
_symmetry.space_group_name_H-M   'P 1'
#
loop_
_entity.id
_entity.type
_entity.pdbx_description
1 polymer ?
#
loop_
_entity_poly.entity_id
_entity_poly.type
_entity_poly.pdbx_seq_one_letter_code
_entity_poly.pdbx_strand_id
1 'polypeptide(L)'
;SHRFTQAMRNQPRMDSLDTPTAYQAGLVLLGAGSVLVLSSFSALGFTGTFLGDYFGILKEARVTTFPFNILDNPMYWGSTANYLGWAVMHASPAGLLLTGVVALVYTAATLYEEPFTAEIYRQKASQSRKSR
;
A
#
# COMPACT_ATOMS: atom_id res chain seq x y z
N SER A 1 26.70 3.75 13.14
CA SER A 1 25.99 4.95 12.66
C SER A 1 26.75 5.69 11.56
N HIS A 2 28.03 6.04 11.75
CA HIS A 2 28.84 6.81 10.78
C HIS A 2 28.96 6.17 9.38
N ARG A 3 29.11 4.84 9.29
CA ARG A 3 29.27 4.14 8.01
C ARG A 3 27.99 4.10 7.15
N PHE A 4 26.82 4.24 7.78
CA PHE A 4 25.54 4.28 7.07
C PHE A 4 25.35 5.63 6.37
N THR A 5 25.73 6.73 7.02
CA THR A 5 25.71 8.08 6.46
C THR A 5 26.73 8.26 5.32
N GLN A 6 27.90 7.61 5.41
CA GLN A 6 28.89 7.62 4.32
C GLN A 6 28.40 6.87 3.07
N ALA A 7 27.78 5.70 3.24
CA ALA A 7 27.27 4.92 2.11
C ALA A 7 26.17 5.67 1.34
N MET A 8 25.30 6.41 2.03
CA MET A 8 24.26 7.23 1.40
C MET A 8 24.80 8.45 0.64
N ARG A 9 25.95 9.02 1.03
CA ARG A 9 26.55 10.17 0.34
C ARG A 9 27.27 9.80 -0.96
N ASN A 10 27.68 8.54 -1.10
CA ASN A 10 28.47 8.07 -2.24
C ASN A 10 27.64 7.47 -3.38
N GLN A 11 26.30 7.47 -3.28
CA GLN A 11 25.48 7.06 -4.40
C GLN A 11 25.21 8.24 -5.34
N PRO A 12 25.35 8.06 -6.66
CA PRO A 12 24.97 9.07 -7.62
C PRO A 12 23.47 9.36 -7.48
N ARG A 13 23.14 10.61 -7.19
CA ARG A 13 21.77 11.10 -7.26
C ARG A 13 21.41 11.31 -8.73
N MET A 14 20.15 11.10 -9.07
CA MET A 14 19.69 11.44 -10.41
C MET A 14 19.51 12.95 -10.49
N ASP A 15 20.40 13.64 -11.20
CA ASP A 15 20.34 15.10 -11.41
C ASP A 15 18.99 15.55 -12.01
N SER A 16 18.33 14.69 -12.79
CA SER A 16 16.99 14.96 -13.33
C SER A 16 15.87 15.04 -12.28
N LEU A 17 16.09 14.46 -11.10
CA LEU A 17 15.15 14.46 -9.97
C LEU A 17 15.62 15.36 -8.81
N ASP A 18 16.81 15.94 -8.88
CA ASP A 18 17.30 16.92 -7.89
C ASP A 18 16.76 18.33 -8.20
N THR A 19 15.44 18.41 -8.38
CA THR A 19 14.73 19.66 -8.65
C THR A 19 13.75 19.96 -7.51
N PRO A 20 13.54 21.23 -7.14
CA PRO A 20 12.55 21.60 -6.12
C PRO A 20 11.14 21.08 -6.43
N THR A 21 10.80 21.01 -7.72
CA THR A 21 9.55 20.45 -8.23
C THR A 21 9.42 18.95 -7.96
N ALA A 22 10.48 18.17 -8.18
CA ALA A 22 10.47 16.75 -7.86
C ALA A 22 10.35 16.52 -6.36
N TYR A 23 11.05 17.31 -5.54
CA TYR A 23 10.92 17.25 -4.09
C TYR A 23 9.49 17.52 -3.61
N GLN A 24 8.84 18.56 -4.15
CA GLN A 24 7.43 18.85 -3.87
C GLN A 24 6.49 17.73 -4.33
N ALA A 25 6.71 17.16 -5.52
CA ALA A 25 5.93 16.02 -6.00
C ALA A 25 6.08 14.81 -5.06
N GLY A 26 7.28 14.56 -4.54
CA GLY A 26 7.52 13.51 -3.57
C GLY A 26 6.80 13.74 -2.24
N LEU A 27 6.75 14.99 -1.75
CA LEU A 27 5.95 15.34 -0.56
C LEU A 27 4.45 15.11 -0.78
N VAL A 28 3.92 15.47 -1.95
CA VAL A 28 2.51 15.24 -2.29
C VAL A 28 2.22 13.73 -2.32
N LEU A 29 3.10 12.93 -2.92
CA LEU A 29 2.99 11.48 -2.95
C LEU A 29 3.00 10.86 -1.55
N LEU A 30 3.88 11.32 -0.66
CA LEU A 30 3.95 10.89 0.74
C LEU A 30 2.71 11.29 1.53
N GLY A 31 2.20 12.50 1.33
CA GLY A 31 0.97 12.96 1.96
C GLY A 31 -0.23 12.11 1.54
N ALA A 32 -0.42 11.94 0.23
CA ALA A 32 -1.51 11.14 -0.32
C ALA A 32 -1.40 9.66 0.11
N GLY A 33 -0.22 9.06 0.01
CA GLY A 33 0.02 7.67 0.42
C GLY A 33 -0.24 7.44 1.91
N SER A 34 0.19 8.37 2.76
CA SER A 34 -0.06 8.29 4.21
C SER A 34 -1.54 8.41 4.54
N VAL A 35 -2.28 9.32 3.88
CA VAL A 35 -3.74 9.43 4.03
C VAL A 35 -4.42 8.12 3.66
N LEU A 36 -4.04 7.49 2.54
CA LEU A 36 -4.58 6.21 2.12
C LEU A 36 -4.30 5.10 3.13
N VAL A 37 -3.05 4.96 3.59
CA VAL A 37 -2.67 3.92 4.56
C VAL A 37 -3.40 4.11 5.89
N LEU A 38 -3.36 5.32 6.45
CA LEU A 38 -3.99 5.61 7.76
C LEU A 38 -5.51 5.45 7.68
N SER A 39 -6.14 5.96 6.62
CA SER A 39 -7.59 5.85 6.46
C SER A 39 -8.01 4.40 6.25
N SER A 40 -7.21 3.60 5.52
CA SER A 40 -7.44 2.16 5.38
C SER A 40 -7.37 1.44 6.72
N PHE A 41 -6.32 1.76 7.50
CA PHE A 41 -6.11 1.18 8.83
C PHE A 41 -7.25 1.56 9.78
N SER A 42 -7.70 2.81 9.77
CA SER A 42 -8.85 3.25 10.57
C SER A 42 -10.14 2.54 10.17
N ALA A 43 -10.35 2.27 8.88
CA ALA A 43 -11.56 1.62 8.40
C ALA A 43 -11.57 0.10 8.61
N LEU A 44 -10.40 -0.58 8.55
CA LEU A 44 -10.24 -2.01 8.80
C LEU A 44 -10.07 -2.33 10.30
N GLY A 45 -9.39 -1.47 11.05
CA GLY A 45 -8.93 -1.71 12.41
C GLY A 45 -7.74 -2.68 12.48
N PHE A 46 -7.19 -2.88 13.68
CA PHE A 46 -6.05 -3.78 13.91
C PHE A 46 -6.36 -5.22 13.49
N THR A 47 -7.52 -5.75 13.88
CA THR A 47 -7.94 -7.12 13.57
C THR A 47 -8.16 -7.32 12.07
N GLY A 48 -8.81 -6.39 11.39
CA GLY A 48 -9.04 -6.48 9.94
C GLY A 48 -7.75 -6.32 9.11
N THR A 49 -6.75 -5.63 9.64
CA THR A 49 -5.48 -5.38 8.95
C THR A 49 -4.46 -6.51 9.14
N PHE A 50 -4.34 -7.06 10.35
CA PHE A 50 -3.29 -8.03 10.69
C PHE A 50 -3.79 -9.46 10.91
N LEU A 51 -5.02 -9.64 11.39
CA LEU A 51 -5.56 -10.97 11.69
C LEU A 51 -6.46 -11.49 10.56
N GLY A 52 -7.15 -10.58 9.86
CA GLY A 52 -7.86 -10.82 8.61
C GLY A 52 -8.60 -12.16 8.48
N ASP A 53 -8.71 -12.63 7.24
CA ASP A 53 -9.36 -13.89 6.90
C ASP A 53 -8.52 -15.12 7.29
N TYR A 54 -7.22 -14.92 7.59
CA TYR A 54 -6.27 -15.99 7.97
C TYR A 54 -6.65 -16.72 9.26
N PHE A 55 -7.26 -16.02 10.23
CA PHE A 55 -7.75 -16.62 11.47
C PHE A 55 -9.27 -16.90 11.46
N GLY A 56 -9.93 -16.76 10.29
CA GLY A 56 -11.38 -16.92 10.19
C GLY A 56 -12.19 -15.81 10.88
N ILE A 57 -11.53 -14.73 11.33
CA ILE A 57 -12.18 -13.52 11.86
C ILE A 57 -12.59 -12.66 10.67
N LEU A 58 -13.54 -13.18 9.90
CA LEU A 58 -14.07 -12.48 8.74
C LEU A 58 -14.92 -11.29 9.17
N LYS A 59 -14.64 -10.12 8.61
CA LYS A 59 -15.54 -8.98 8.75
C LYS A 59 -16.92 -9.34 8.15
N GLU A 60 -18.00 -8.77 8.70
CA GLU A 60 -19.35 -9.12 8.23
C GLU A 60 -19.58 -8.78 6.76
N ALA A 61 -19.02 -7.65 6.32
CA ALA A 61 -19.03 -7.17 4.95
C ALA A 61 -17.69 -6.51 4.59
N ARG A 62 -17.38 -6.51 3.28
CA ARG A 62 -16.26 -5.73 2.73
C ARG A 62 -16.46 -4.26 3.07
N VAL A 63 -15.41 -3.59 3.51
CA VAL A 63 -15.46 -2.15 3.81
C VAL A 63 -15.64 -1.39 2.50
N THR A 64 -16.69 -0.58 2.41
CA THR A 64 -17.01 0.24 1.23
C THR A 64 -16.89 1.73 1.52
N THR A 65 -16.31 2.12 2.66
CA THR A 65 -16.02 3.51 3.01
C THR A 65 -14.64 3.90 2.49
N PHE A 66 -14.38 5.21 2.35
CA PHE A 66 -13.05 5.72 2.02
C PHE A 66 -11.96 5.08 2.89
N PRO A 67 -10.83 4.62 2.28
CA PRO A 67 -10.47 4.73 0.85
C PRO A 67 -10.91 3.57 -0.06
N PHE A 68 -11.60 2.55 0.46
CA PHE A 68 -12.02 1.35 -0.26
C PHE A 68 -13.14 1.58 -1.28
N ASN A 69 -13.81 2.75 -1.26
CA ASN A 69 -14.80 3.13 -2.27
C ASN A 69 -14.20 3.67 -3.56
N ILE A 70 -12.93 4.07 -3.55
CA ILE A 70 -12.26 4.70 -4.69
C ILE A 70 -11.23 3.75 -5.30
N LEU A 71 -10.57 2.93 -4.48
CA LEU A 71 -9.61 1.95 -4.96
C LEU A 71 -9.69 0.63 -4.20
N ASP A 72 -9.39 -0.44 -4.92
CA ASP A 72 -9.14 -1.75 -4.32
C ASP A 72 -7.75 -1.76 -3.66
N ASN A 73 -7.70 -2.36 -2.46
CA ASN A 73 -6.48 -2.53 -1.65
C ASN A 73 -5.66 -1.25 -1.41
N PRO A 74 -6.28 -0.19 -0.82
CA PRO A 74 -5.67 1.12 -0.62
C PRO A 74 -4.41 1.16 0.23
N MET A 75 -4.18 0.17 1.08
CA MET A 75 -2.93 0.06 1.82
C MET A 75 -1.74 -0.22 0.92
N TYR A 76 -1.88 -1.09 -0.09
CA TYR A 76 -0.79 -1.41 -1.00
C TYR A 76 -0.43 -0.20 -1.85
N TRP A 77 -1.43 0.43 -2.47
CA TRP A 77 -1.24 1.64 -3.26
C TRP A 77 -0.72 2.82 -2.45
N GLY A 78 -1.23 3.02 -1.23
CA GLY A 78 -0.74 4.06 -0.33
C GLY A 78 0.71 3.84 0.10
N SER A 79 1.10 2.59 0.38
CA SER A 79 2.47 2.24 0.74
C SER A 79 3.43 2.41 -0.45
N THR A 80 3.03 1.98 -1.65
CA THR A 80 3.80 2.23 -2.88
C THR A 80 3.98 3.73 -3.14
N ALA A 81 2.94 4.54 -2.96
CA ALA A 81 3.02 5.99 -3.10
C ALA A 81 3.98 6.62 -2.08
N ASN A 82 3.99 6.13 -0.84
CA ASN A 82 4.96 6.56 0.18
C ASN A 82 6.41 6.22 -0.20
N TYR A 83 6.66 4.98 -0.66
CA TYR A 83 7.99 4.58 -1.12
C TYR A 83 8.45 5.40 -2.33
N LEU A 84 7.55 5.62 -3.29
CA LEU A 84 7.82 6.46 -4.46
C LEU A 84 8.13 7.91 -4.05
N GLY A 85 7.31 8.49 -3.18
CA GLY A 85 7.49 9.86 -2.70
C GLY A 85 8.85 10.04 -2.03
N TRP A 86 9.24 9.08 -1.19
CA TRP A 86 10.55 9.09 -0.54
C TRP A 86 11.71 8.93 -1.54
N ALA A 87 11.57 8.03 -2.52
CA ALA A 87 12.57 7.82 -3.55
C ALA A 87 12.79 9.08 -4.41
N VAL A 88 11.69 9.76 -4.77
CA VAL A 88 11.70 11.01 -5.54
C VAL A 88 12.31 12.16 -4.72
N MET A 89 11.91 12.33 -3.45
CA MET A 89 12.48 13.37 -2.56
C MET A 89 14.00 13.25 -2.39
N HIS A 90 14.53 12.04 -2.46
CA HIS A 90 15.96 11.76 -2.32
C HIS A 90 16.68 11.57 -3.65
N ALA A 91 16.01 11.77 -4.79
CA ALA A 91 16.53 11.54 -6.13
C ALA A 91 17.28 10.19 -6.25
N SER A 92 16.71 9.14 -5.62
CA SER A 92 17.37 7.85 -5.43
C SER A 92 16.96 6.84 -6.51
N PRO A 93 17.83 6.51 -7.47
CA PRO A 93 17.53 5.49 -8.47
C PRO A 93 17.30 4.10 -7.85
N ALA A 94 18.05 3.76 -6.79
CA ALA A 94 17.82 2.54 -6.03
C ALA A 94 16.43 2.53 -5.36
N GLY A 95 15.99 3.67 -4.81
CA GLY A 95 14.66 3.82 -4.25
C GLY A 95 13.54 3.64 -5.28
N LEU A 96 13.73 4.15 -6.50
CA LEU A 96 12.77 3.97 -7.60
C LEU A 96 12.69 2.51 -8.05
N LEU A 97 13.82 1.83 -8.19
CA LEU A 97 13.86 0.40 -8.53
C LEU A 97 13.17 -0.43 -7.46
N LEU A 98 13.48 -0.20 -6.18
CA LEU A 98 12.84 -0.90 -5.07
C LEU A 98 11.33 -0.63 -5.03
N THR A 99 10.90 0.60 -5.28
CA THR A 99 9.47 0.95 -5.38
C THR A 99 8.80 0.18 -6.50
N GLY A 100 9.44 0.06 -7.66
CA GLY A 100 8.93 -0.74 -8.79
C GLY A 100 8.80 -2.21 -8.44
N VAL A 101 9.78 -2.80 -7.76
CA VAL A 101 9.71 -4.19 -7.27
C VAL A 101 8.56 -4.36 -6.28
N VAL A 102 8.39 -3.46 -5.32
CA VAL A 102 7.30 -3.50 -4.35
C VAL A 102 5.94 -3.41 -5.06
N ALA A 103 5.80 -2.49 -6.02
CA ALA A 103 4.57 -2.37 -6.81
C ALA A 103 4.24 -3.65 -7.59
N LEU A 104 5.25 -4.31 -8.16
CA LEU A 104 5.09 -5.58 -8.85
C LEU A 104 4.62 -6.69 -7.89
N VAL A 105 5.26 -6.80 -6.72
CA VAL A 105 4.88 -7.77 -5.69
C VAL A 105 3.45 -7.52 -5.20
N TYR A 106 3.06 -6.27 -4.95
CA TYR A 106 1.71 -5.93 -4.54
C TYR A 106 0.68 -6.22 -5.62
N THR A 107 1.00 -5.96 -6.88
CA THR A 107 0.12 -6.32 -8.01
C THR A 107 -0.06 -7.83 -8.07
N ALA A 108 1.02 -8.61 -7.95
CA ALA A 108 0.94 -10.05 -7.91
C ALA A 108 0.11 -10.55 -6.71
N ALA A 109 0.35 -10.03 -5.50
CA ALA A 109 -0.42 -10.38 -4.31
C ALA A 109 -1.92 -10.11 -4.48
N THR A 110 -2.26 -8.94 -5.03
CA THR A 110 -3.65 -8.54 -5.29
C THR A 110 -4.37 -9.52 -6.22
N LEU A 111 -3.68 -10.02 -7.26
CA LEU A 111 -4.24 -11.02 -8.19
C LEU A 111 -4.60 -12.35 -7.51
N TYR A 112 -3.94 -12.70 -6.40
CA TYR A 112 -4.26 -13.90 -5.63
C TYR A 112 -5.25 -13.63 -4.49
N GLU A 113 -5.15 -12.48 -3.82
CA GLU A 113 -6.01 -12.14 -2.68
C GLU A 113 -7.44 -11.83 -3.10
N GLU A 114 -7.66 -11.08 -4.18
CA GLU A 114 -9.00 -10.73 -4.64
C GLU A 114 -9.91 -11.94 -4.94
N PRO A 115 -9.48 -12.96 -5.71
CA PRO A 115 -10.32 -14.13 -5.96
C PRO A 115 -10.54 -14.96 -4.68
N PHE A 116 -9.57 -15.00 -3.78
CA PHE A 116 -9.69 -15.72 -2.50
C PHE A 116 -10.71 -15.04 -1.58
N THR A 117 -10.60 -13.72 -1.37
CA THR A 117 -11.56 -12.96 -0.56
C THR A 117 -12.95 -12.99 -1.19
N ALA A 118 -13.08 -12.83 -2.51
CA ALA A 118 -14.37 -12.91 -3.19
C ALA A 118 -15.06 -14.26 -2.98
N GLU A 119 -14.30 -15.36 -3.02
CA GLU A 119 -14.83 -16.70 -2.79
C GLU A 119 -15.35 -16.88 -1.36
N ILE A 120 -14.61 -16.41 -0.36
CA ILE A 120 -15.04 -16.53 1.05
C ILE A 120 -16.35 -15.75 1.29
N TYR A 121 -16.44 -14.52 0.79
CA TYR A 121 -17.67 -13.72 0.93
C TYR A 121 -18.84 -14.34 0.15
N ARG A 122 -18.60 -14.96 -1.01
CA ARG A 122 -19.63 -15.69 -1.78
C ARG A 122 -20.16 -16.90 -1.00
N GLN A 123 -19.28 -17.68 -0.38
CA GLN A 123 -19.67 -18.84 0.44
C GLN A 123 -20.50 -18.41 1.64
N LYS A 124 -20.10 -17.33 2.34
CA LYS A 124 -20.85 -16.77 3.46
C LYS A 124 -22.26 -16.32 3.05
N ALA A 125 -22.40 -15.60 1.92
CA ALA A 125 -23.71 -15.19 1.40
C ALA A 125 -24.60 -16.40 1.06
N SER A 126 -24.02 -17.47 0.51
CA SER A 126 -24.75 -18.70 0.19
C SER A 126 -25.22 -19.47 1.44
N GLN A 127 -24.41 -19.51 2.50
CA GLN A 127 -24.76 -20.14 3.78
C GLN A 127 -25.86 -19.36 4.51
N SER A 128 -25.76 -18.03 4.56
CA SER A 128 -26.79 -17.17 5.15
C SER A 128 -28.15 -17.30 4.45
N ARG A 129 -28.15 -17.51 3.12
CA ARG A 129 -29.38 -17.76 2.36
C ARG A 129 -29.96 -19.17 2.56
N LYS A 130 -29.13 -20.16 2.91
CA LYS A 130 -29.59 -21.53 3.24
C LYS A 130 -30.14 -21.65 4.65
N SER A 131 -29.69 -20.81 5.58
CA SER A 131 -30.15 -20.82 6.98
C SER A 131 -31.38 -19.96 7.24
N ARG A 132 -32.03 -19.45 6.19
CA ARG A 132 -33.17 -18.54 6.23
C ARG A 132 -34.32 -19.15 5.45
#